data_AF-A0A7Y2K8N7-F1
#
_entry.id   AF-A0A7Y2K8N7-F1
#
_cell.length_a   1.000
_cell.length_b   1.000
_cell.length_c   1.000
_cell.angle_alpha   90.00
_cell.angle_beta   90.00
_cell.angle_gamma   90.00
#
_symmetry.space_group_name_H-M   'P 1'
#
loop_
_entity.id
_entity.type
_entity.pdbx_description
1 polymer ?
#
loop_
_entity_poly.entity_id
_entity_poly.type
_entity_poly.pdbx_seq_one_letter_code
_entity_poly.pdbx_strand_id
1 'polypeptide(L)'
;SEERYSFSFDAKGLYYEEFQDSLAYLDRELRIIRDVQGYYFITGAQFKNVYVFRANDGTLELNTKIFISEFGFGKPVFNQRPPYIELIDGERILKLTHQGIEGSN
;
A
#
# COMPACT_ATOMS: atom_id res chain seq x y z
N SER A 1 11.48 4.90 26.75
CA SER A 1 10.89 5.99 25.96
C SER A 1 10.46 5.37 24.64
N GLU A 2 9.17 5.20 24.39
CA GLU A 2 8.70 4.78 23.07
C GLU A 2 9.01 5.92 22.09
N GLU A 3 10.00 5.72 21.23
CA GLU A 3 10.23 6.61 20.09
C GLU A 3 9.02 6.49 19.17
N ARG A 4 8.06 7.40 19.32
CA ARG A 4 7.00 7.58 18.33
C ARG A 4 7.64 8.15 17.07
N TYR A 5 8.06 7.26 16.17
CA TYR A 5 8.43 7.63 14.82
C TYR A 5 7.19 8.17 14.11
N SER A 6 7.08 9.50 14.03
CA SER A 6 6.10 10.16 13.16
C SER A 6 6.72 10.28 11.76
N PHE A 7 6.16 9.58 10.78
CA PHE A 7 6.47 9.77 9.38
C PHE A 7 5.33 10.55 8.71
N SER A 8 5.66 11.44 7.79
CA SER A 8 4.71 12.16 6.95
C SER A 8 4.76 11.62 5.51
N PHE A 9 3.61 11.55 4.85
CA PHE A 9 3.52 11.24 3.43
C PHE A 9 2.37 11.99 2.77
N ASP A 10 2.47 12.21 1.47
CA ASP A 10 1.43 12.86 0.68
C ASP A 10 0.35 11.86 0.24
N ALA A 11 -0.71 11.76 1.04
CA ALA A 11 -1.87 10.94 0.70
C ALA A 11 -2.59 11.42 -0.57
N LYS A 12 -2.65 12.74 -0.82
CA LYS A 12 -3.37 13.30 -1.98
C LYS A 12 -2.66 12.94 -3.28
N GLY A 13 -1.32 12.98 -3.27
CA GLY A 13 -0.49 12.53 -4.37
C GLY A 13 -0.82 11.10 -4.79
N LEU A 14 -1.02 10.18 -3.84
CA LEU A 14 -1.38 8.78 -4.16
C LEU A 14 -2.73 8.66 -4.87
N TYR A 15 -3.76 9.40 -4.45
CA TYR A 15 -5.05 9.39 -5.13
C TYR A 15 -4.97 10.00 -6.53
N TYR A 16 -4.20 11.07 -6.70
CA TYR A 16 -3.98 11.67 -8.02
C TYR A 16 -3.25 10.70 -8.95
N GLU A 17 -2.20 10.03 -8.47
CA GLU A 17 -1.48 9.01 -9.25
C GLU A 17 -2.42 7.88 -9.73
N GLU A 18 -3.33 7.42 -8.86
CA GLU A 18 -4.25 6.32 -9.17
C GLU A 18 -5.41 6.71 -10.10
N PHE A 19 -5.99 7.89 -9.89
CA PHE A 19 -7.25 8.26 -10.55
C PHE A 19 -7.12 9.43 -11.52
N GLN A 20 -5.97 10.10 -11.55
CA GLN A 20 -5.73 11.34 -12.30
C GLN A 20 -6.74 12.45 -11.94
N ASP A 21 -7.26 12.40 -10.72
CA ASP A 21 -8.27 13.31 -10.17
C ASP A 21 -7.82 13.82 -8.80
N SER A 22 -7.67 15.15 -8.69
CA SER A 22 -7.17 15.80 -7.48
C SER A 22 -8.19 15.79 -6.33
N LEU A 23 -9.45 15.43 -6.58
CA LEU A 23 -10.51 15.32 -5.58
C LEU A 23 -10.84 13.87 -5.20
N ALA A 24 -10.21 12.88 -5.85
CA ALA A 24 -10.48 11.46 -5.62
C ALA A 24 -10.19 10.98 -4.18
N TYR A 25 -9.49 11.78 -3.38
CA TYR A 25 -9.22 11.50 -1.97
C TYR A 25 -10.41 11.78 -1.04
N LEU A 26 -11.39 12.59 -1.48
CA LEU A 26 -12.53 12.99 -0.64
C LEU A 26 -13.37 11.76 -0.27
N ASP A 27 -13.68 11.64 1.02
CA ASP A 27 -14.48 10.55 1.61
C ASP A 27 -13.94 9.13 1.35
N ARG A 28 -12.63 8.99 1.10
CA ARG A 28 -11.96 7.71 0.91
C ARG A 28 -10.97 7.40 2.01
N GLU A 29 -10.83 6.11 2.31
CA GLU A 29 -9.85 5.59 3.26
C GLU A 29 -8.59 5.08 2.54
N LEU A 30 -7.44 5.29 3.16
CA LEU A 30 -6.20 4.57 2.85
C LEU A 30 -6.00 3.43 3.85
N ARG A 31 -5.54 2.29 3.34
CA ARG A 31 -5.09 1.14 4.13
C ARG A 31 -3.57 1.17 4.16
N ILE A 32 -2.99 1.03 5.34
CA ILE A 32 -1.54 1.01 5.53
C ILE A 32 -1.17 -0.13 6.47
N ILE A 33 -0.14 -0.89 6.14
CA ILE A 33 0.47 -1.88 7.03
C ILE A 33 2.00 -1.86 6.89
N ARG A 34 2.72 -2.10 7.98
CA ARG A 34 4.18 -2.24 7.98
C ARG A 34 4.54 -3.72 8.10
N ASP A 35 5.38 -4.23 7.22
CA ASP A 35 5.87 -5.61 7.33
C ASP A 35 6.98 -5.77 8.38
N VAL A 36 7.48 -6.99 8.54
CA VAL A 36 8.56 -7.32 9.49
C VAL A 36 9.92 -6.77 9.07
N GLN A 37 10.11 -6.44 7.79
CA GLN A 37 11.34 -5.87 7.23
C GLN A 37 11.35 -4.33 7.31
N GLY A 38 10.20 -3.74 7.62
CA GLY A 38 10.01 -2.30 7.80
C GLY A 38 9.53 -1.55 6.58
N TYR A 39 9.06 -2.26 5.55
CA TYR A 39 8.39 -1.67 4.41
C TYR A 39 6.92 -1.38 4.73
N TYR A 40 6.42 -0.25 4.25
CA TYR A 40 5.03 0.19 4.40
C TYR A 40 4.28 -0.07 3.11
N PHE A 41 3.21 -0.85 3.18
CA PHE A 41 2.33 -1.14 2.06
C PHE A 41 1.09 -0.26 2.18
N ILE A 42 0.79 0.49 1.12
CA ILE A 42 -0.30 1.47 1.08
C ILE A 42 -1.21 1.17 -0.11
N THR A 43 -2.51 1.11 0.12
CA THR A 43 -3.53 0.98 -0.94
C THR A 43 -4.85 1.62 -0.51
N GLY A 44 -5.82 1.66 -1.40
CA GLY A 44 -7.16 2.16 -1.15
C GLY A 44 -8.17 1.45 -2.04
N ALA A 45 -9.46 1.69 -1.79
CA ALA A 45 -10.51 1.16 -2.66
C ALA A 45 -10.26 1.60 -4.11
N GLN A 46 -10.34 0.63 -5.03
CA GLN A 46 -10.15 0.78 -6.49
C GLN A 46 -8.75 1.19 -6.93
N PHE A 47 -7.75 1.16 -6.05
CA PHE A 47 -6.36 1.38 -6.46
C PHE A 47 -5.92 0.28 -7.41
N LYS A 48 -5.29 0.64 -8.52
CA LYS A 48 -4.65 -0.28 -9.46
C LYS A 48 -3.34 -0.83 -8.91
N ASN A 49 -2.74 -0.14 -7.95
CA ASN A 49 -1.45 -0.50 -7.37
C ASN A 49 -1.49 -0.59 -5.84
N VAL A 50 -0.51 -1.33 -5.30
CA VAL A 50 -0.05 -1.19 -3.92
C VAL A 50 1.27 -0.44 -3.94
N TYR A 51 1.35 0.65 -3.19
CA TYR A 51 2.55 1.47 -3.07
C TYR A 51 3.36 0.98 -1.88
N VAL A 52 4.61 0.61 -2.13
CA VAL A 52 5.51 0.16 -1.07
C VAL A 52 6.53 1.25 -0.80
N PHE A 53 6.59 1.69 0.45
CA PHE A 53 7.54 2.69 0.91
C PHE A 53 8.53 2.09 1.90
N ARG A 54 9.69 2.72 2.04
CA ARG A 54 10.64 2.48 3.14
C ARG A 54 10.86 3.79 3.90
N ALA A 55 11.10 3.70 5.20
CA ALA A 55 11.55 4.85 5.96
C ALA A 55 13.04 5.11 5.69
N ASN A 56 13.39 6.32 5.28
CA ASN A 56 14.76 6.79 5.14
C ASN A 56 14.87 8.23 5.64
N ASP A 57 15.82 8.49 6.55
CA ASP A 57 16.08 9.82 7.14
C ASP A 57 14.82 10.56 7.62
N GLY A 58 13.89 9.83 8.25
CA GLY A 58 12.63 10.39 8.78
C GLY A 58 11.54 10.66 7.73
N THR A 59 11.76 10.26 6.48
CA THR A 59 10.81 10.39 5.37
C THR A 59 10.40 9.01 4.82
N LEU A 60 9.25 8.93 4.13
CA LEU A 60 8.87 7.74 3.38
C LEU A 60 9.32 7.89 1.91
N GLU A 61 10.26 7.04 1.49
CA GLU A 61 10.69 6.93 0.11
C GLU A 61 9.93 5.82 -0.60
N LEU A 62 9.41 6.09 -1.80
CA LEU A 62 8.76 5.07 -2.62
C LEU A 62 9.79 4.02 -3.04
N ASN A 63 9.59 2.78 -2.61
CA ASN A 63 10.42 1.64 -2.97
C ASN A 63 9.94 0.96 -4.25
N THR A 64 8.64 0.64 -4.35
CA THR A 64 8.06 0.05 -5.56
C THR A 64 6.56 0.35 -5.68
N LYS A 65 6.03 0.28 -6.91
CA LYS A 65 4.61 0.24 -7.20
C LYS A 65 4.26 -1.16 -7.70
N ILE A 66 3.44 -1.89 -6.95
CA ILE A 66 3.02 -3.24 -7.30
C ILE A 66 1.66 -3.15 -8.00
N PHE A 67 1.63 -3.39 -9.30
CA PHE A 67 0.37 -3.47 -10.03
C PHE A 67 -0.43 -4.69 -9.57
N ILE A 68 -1.69 -4.47 -9.18
CA ILE A 68 -2.58 -5.52 -8.70
C ILE A 68 -3.70 -5.85 -9.70
N SER A 69 -4.29 -4.86 -10.35
CA SER A 69 -5.27 -5.02 -11.44
C SER A 69 -5.80 -3.67 -11.92
N GLU A 70 -6.27 -3.58 -13.17
CA GLU A 70 -6.86 -2.37 -13.75
C GLU A 70 -8.05 -1.77 -12.98
N PHE A 71 -8.80 -2.59 -12.24
CA PHE A 71 -9.99 -2.17 -11.50
C PHE A 71 -9.78 -2.12 -9.98
N GLY A 72 -8.59 -2.51 -9.51
CA GLY A 72 -8.28 -2.60 -8.09
C GLY A 72 -9.17 -3.56 -7.29
N PHE A 73 -9.16 -3.35 -5.96
CA PHE A 73 -9.96 -4.09 -4.98
C PHE A 73 -11.06 -3.15 -4.47
N GLY A 74 -12.30 -3.63 -4.32
CA GLY A 74 -13.41 -2.84 -3.81
C GLY A 74 -13.30 -2.56 -2.32
N LYS A 75 -12.97 -3.59 -1.52
CA LYS A 75 -12.79 -3.49 -0.06
C LYS A 75 -11.47 -4.11 0.37
N PRO A 76 -10.32 -3.49 0.03
CA PRO A 76 -9.02 -4.05 0.35
C PRO A 76 -8.80 -4.13 1.87
N VAL A 77 -8.33 -5.29 2.31
CA VAL A 77 -7.86 -5.54 3.68
C VAL A 77 -6.44 -6.09 3.61
N PHE A 78 -5.57 -5.52 4.42
CA PHE A 78 -4.24 -6.08 4.63
C PHE A 78 -4.22 -7.02 5.84
N ASN A 79 -3.49 -8.12 5.70
CA ASN A 79 -3.16 -9.01 6.81
C ASN A 79 -1.66 -9.31 6.82
N GLN A 80 -1.07 -9.35 8.00
CA GLN A 80 0.35 -9.67 8.17
C GLN A 80 0.52 -11.18 8.31
N ARG A 81 1.16 -11.81 7.31
CA ARG A 81 1.49 -13.25 7.33
C ARG A 81 2.92 -13.46 6.88
N PRO A 82 3.91 -13.31 7.78
CA PRO A 82 5.32 -13.44 7.42
C PRO A 82 5.59 -14.71 6.61
N PRO A 83 6.34 -14.63 5.49
CA PRO A 83 7.12 -13.47 5.05
C PRO A 83 6.34 -12.43 4.21
N TYR A 84 5.02 -12.57 4.06
CA TYR A 84 4.20 -11.76 3.15
C TYR A 84 3.27 -10.78 3.88
N ILE A 85 2.80 -9.79 3.13
CA ILE A 85 1.53 -9.11 3.39
C ILE A 85 0.47 -9.71 2.47
N GLU A 86 -0.65 -10.17 3.02
CA GLU A 86 -1.80 -10.57 2.22
C GLU A 86 -2.68 -9.35 1.94
N LEU A 87 -2.98 -9.10 0.67
CA LEU A 87 -4.03 -8.18 0.25
C LEU A 87 -5.27 -8.99 -0.14
N ILE A 88 -6.38 -8.73 0.56
CA ILE A 88 -7.59 -9.55 0.51
C ILE A 88 -8.78 -8.67 0.11
N ASP A 89 -9.66 -9.19 -0.76
CA ASP A 89 -11.03 -8.70 -0.97
C ASP A 89 -11.93 -9.87 -1.37
N GLY A 90 -12.83 -10.27 -0.45
CA GLY A 90 -13.60 -11.50 -0.56
C GLY A 90 -12.68 -12.73 -0.63
N GLU A 91 -12.82 -13.51 -1.72
CA GLU A 91 -12.03 -14.72 -1.97
C GLU A 91 -10.68 -14.44 -2.65
N ARG A 92 -10.47 -13.22 -3.16
CA ARG A 92 -9.23 -12.85 -3.85
C ARG A 92 -8.14 -12.53 -2.83
N ILE A 93 -7.03 -13.25 -2.89
CA ILE A 93 -5.86 -13.06 -2.03
C ILE A 93 -4.62 -12.90 -2.89
N LEU A 94 -3.89 -11.79 -2.70
CA LEU A 94 -2.56 -11.58 -3.26
C LEU A 94 -1.53 -11.59 -2.13
N LYS A 95 -0.42 -12.30 -2.34
CA LYS A 95 0.72 -12.32 -1.41
C LYS A 95 1.74 -11.30 -1.90
N LEU A 96 2.03 -10.30 -1.09
CA LEU A 96 2.88 -9.16 -1.43
C LEU A 96 4.19 -9.24 -0.65
N THR A 97 5.29 -8.94 -1.34
CA THR A 97 6.58 -8.60 -0.77
C THR A 97 6.97 -7.19 -1.22
N HIS A 98 8.03 -6.62 -0.66
CA HIS A 98 8.55 -5.34 -1.13
C HIS A 98 9.10 -5.38 -2.58
N GLN A 99 9.17 -6.58 -3.18
CA GLN A 99 9.64 -6.78 -4.56
C GLN A 99 8.48 -6.93 -5.55
N GLY A 100 7.29 -7.34 -5.10
CA GLY A 100 6.16 -7.60 -5.98
C GLY A 100 5.14 -8.56 -5.41
N ILE A 101 4.36 -9.18 -6.30
CA ILE A 101 3.43 -10.26 -5.95
C ILE A 101 4.19 -11.59 -5.99
N GLU A 102 4.19 -12.31 -4.87
CA GLU A 102 4.79 -13.64 -4.78
C GLU A 102 4.07 -14.63 -5.71
N GLY A 103 4.85 -15.44 -6.45
CA GLY A 103 4.30 -16.44 -7.38
C GLY A 103 3.76 -15.89 -8.70
N SER A 104 3.98 -14.61 -8.99
CA SER A 104 3.76 -14.04 -10.33
C SER A 104 5.06 -14.17 -11.13
N ASN A 105 5.04 -14.98 -12.20
CA ASN A 105 6.14 -15.07 -13.18
C ASN A 105 6.04 -13.97 -14.23
#